data_AF-A0A8X6IMZ1-F1
#
_entry.id   AF-A0A8X6IMZ1-F1
#
_cell.length_a   1.000
_cell.length_b   1.000
_cell.length_c   1.000
_cell.angle_alpha   90.00
_cell.angle_beta   90.00
_cell.angle_gamma   90.00
#
_symmetry.space_group_name_H-M   'P 1'
#
loop_
_entity.id
_entity.type
_entity.pdbx_description
1 polymer ?
#
loop_
_entity_poly.entity_id
_entity_poly.type
_entity_poly.pdbx_seq_one_letter_code
_entity_poly.pdbx_strand_id
1 'polypeptide(L)'
;MYKQTYPTATKCIKNNTYMDDFVMGTSTDTEAAIIYQEMQQFTSHISLPLAKLTTNSKILQAMWKQENVPLKNIMQVLGVKLDTGRDVF
;
A
#
# COMPACT_ATOMS: atom_id res chain seq x y z
N MET A 1 6.00 19.81 -7.19
CA MET A 1 4.80 19.69 -8.02
C MET A 1 3.83 18.64 -7.46
N TYR A 2 4.19 17.36 -7.35
CA TYR A 2 3.27 16.31 -6.91
C TYR A 2 2.70 16.43 -5.48
N LYS A 3 3.37 17.12 -4.56
CA LYS A 3 2.90 17.30 -3.17
C LYS A 3 1.55 18.02 -3.05
N GLN A 4 1.18 18.85 -4.03
CA GLN A 4 -0.10 19.56 -4.01
C GLN A 4 -1.25 18.67 -4.50
N THR A 5 -0.97 17.78 -5.46
CA THR A 5 -1.96 16.87 -6.06
C THR A 5 -2.11 15.57 -5.28
N TYR A 6 -1.00 15.06 -4.75
CA TYR A 6 -0.93 13.80 -4.01
C TYR A 6 -0.23 14.00 -2.64
N PRO A 7 -0.80 14.83 -1.74
CA PRO A 7 -0.17 15.17 -0.47
C PRO A 7 0.08 13.96 0.44
N THR A 8 -0.84 12.99 0.48
CA THR A 8 -0.71 11.80 1.32
C THR A 8 0.30 10.84 0.70
N ALA A 9 0.15 10.54 -0.60
CA ALA A 9 1.02 9.59 -1.27
C ALA A 9 2.48 10.05 -1.29
N THR A 10 2.73 11.34 -1.53
CA THR A 10 4.10 11.89 -1.52
C THR A 10 4.73 11.88 -0.13
N LYS A 11 3.93 12.07 0.94
CA LYS A 11 4.40 11.91 2.33
C LYS A 11 4.71 10.44 2.63
N CYS A 12 3.83 9.53 2.21
CA CYS A 12 3.99 8.10 2.41
C CYS A 12 5.24 7.56 1.71
N ILE A 13 5.44 7.84 0.41
CA ILE A 13 6.65 7.42 -0.32
C ILE A 13 7.92 7.95 0.34
N LYS A 14 7.93 9.22 0.74
CA LYS A 14 9.13 9.82 1.33
C LYS A 14 9.58 9.11 2.62
N ASN A 15 8.63 8.64 3.43
CA ASN A 15 8.92 8.18 4.79
C ASN A 15 8.90 6.65 4.93
N ASN A 16 8.28 5.94 3.99
CA ASN A 16 7.95 4.52 4.13
C ASN A 16 8.39 3.67 2.93
N THR A 17 9.25 4.23 2.07
CA THR A 17 9.85 3.51 0.95
C THR A 17 11.33 3.28 1.21
N TYR A 18 11.78 2.05 0.97
CA TYR A 18 13.19 1.71 0.89
C TYR A 18 13.44 1.01 -0.44
N MET A 19 14.17 1.67 -1.33
CA MET A 19 14.33 1.23 -2.73
C MET A 19 12.97 1.01 -3.41
N ASP A 20 12.65 -0.23 -3.76
CA ASP A 20 11.40 -0.66 -4.40
C ASP A 20 10.33 -1.15 -3.40
N ASP A 21 10.70 -1.33 -2.13
CA ASP A 21 9.78 -1.78 -1.09
C ASP A 21 9.03 -0.61 -0.44
N PHE A 22 7.71 -0.73 -0.32
CA PHE A 22 6.83 0.21 0.38
C PHE A 22 6.00 -0.52 1.43
N VAL A 23 6.02 -0.04 2.68
CA VAL A 23 5.22 -0.58 3.78
C VAL A 23 4.69 0.54 4.64
N MET A 24 3.37 0.59 4.86
CA MET A 24 2.74 1.59 5.70
C MET A 24 1.79 0.93 6.69
N GLY A 25 1.92 1.26 7.97
CA GLY A 25 0.91 0.99 8.99
C GLY A 25 -0.07 2.16 9.12
N THR A 26 -1.34 1.87 9.41
CA THR A 26 -2.38 2.88 9.64
C THR A 26 -3.15 2.56 10.91
N SER A 27 -3.81 3.57 11.49
CA SER A 27 -4.62 3.37 12.70
C SER A 27 -5.98 2.77 12.39
N THR A 28 -6.47 2.95 11.16
CA THR A 28 -7.78 2.48 10.72
C THR A 28 -7.76 1.90 9.30
N ASP A 29 -8.73 1.03 9.02
CA ASP A 29 -8.96 0.47 7.68
C ASP A 29 -9.34 1.54 6.65
N THR A 30 -10.06 2.58 7.07
CA THR A 30 -10.47 3.68 6.18
C THR A 30 -9.26 4.51 5.74
N GLU A 31 -8.32 4.78 6.65
CA GLU A 31 -7.05 5.45 6.30
C GLU A 31 -6.25 4.62 5.29
N ALA A 32 -6.19 3.29 5.48
CA ALA A 32 -5.51 2.39 4.55
C ALA A 32 -6.10 2.47 3.14
N ALA A 33 -7.43 2.51 3.03
CA ALA A 33 -8.14 2.66 1.75
C ALA A 33 -7.83 3.99 1.04
N ILE A 34 -7.86 5.11 1.77
CA ILE A 34 -7.54 6.44 1.22
C ILE A 34 -6.10 6.48 0.72
N ILE A 35 -5.16 5.98 1.51
CA ILE A 35 -3.74 5.94 1.15
C ILE A 35 -3.54 5.08 -0.10
N TYR A 36 -4.14 3.89 -0.17
CA TYR A 36 -4.02 3.00 -1.33
C TYR A 36 -4.50 3.69 -2.62
N GLN A 37 -5.67 4.32 -2.61
CA GLN A 37 -6.21 4.98 -3.80
C GLN A 37 -5.29 6.10 -4.30
N GLU A 38 -4.84 6.97 -3.40
CA GLU A 38 -3.96 8.08 -3.77
C GLU A 38 -2.58 7.57 -4.22
N MET A 39 -2.05 6.52 -3.57
CA MET A 39 -0.80 5.87 -3.95
C MET A 39 -0.88 5.24 -5.33
N GLN A 40 -1.95 4.52 -5.68
CA GLN A 40 -2.12 3.91 -7.00
C GLN A 40 -2.16 4.96 -8.11
N GLN A 41 -2.89 6.06 -7.89
CA GLN A 41 -2.94 7.16 -8.84
C GLN A 41 -1.57 7.84 -9.01
N PHE A 42 -0.92 8.15 -7.89
CA PHE A 42 0.38 8.82 -7.90
C PHE A 42 1.47 7.97 -8.56
N THR A 43 1.59 6.71 -8.15
CA THR A 43 2.61 5.79 -8.64
C THR A 43 2.44 5.44 -10.11
N SER A 44 1.19 5.32 -10.57
CA SER A 44 0.87 5.22 -12.00
C SER A 44 1.31 6.48 -12.76
N HIS A 45 1.01 7.67 -12.23
CA HIS A 45 1.38 8.95 -12.85
C HIS A 45 2.90 9.09 -13.05
N ILE A 46 3.70 8.66 -12.09
CA ILE A 46 5.17 8.74 -12.15
C ILE A 46 5.83 7.51 -12.80
N SER A 47 5.04 6.62 -13.43
CA SER A 47 5.53 5.38 -14.07
C SER A 47 6.25 4.41 -13.13
N LEU A 48 5.85 4.35 -11.85
CA LEU A 48 6.38 3.42 -10.84
C LEU A 48 5.24 2.64 -10.14
N PRO A 49 4.37 1.92 -10.88
CA PRO A 49 3.17 1.31 -10.32
C PRO A 49 3.48 0.34 -9.18
N LEU A 50 2.69 0.37 -8.11
CA LEU A 50 2.80 -0.63 -7.04
C LEU A 50 2.34 -2.01 -7.54
N ALA A 51 3.11 -3.03 -7.19
CA ALA A 51 2.84 -4.42 -7.53
C ALA A 51 3.06 -5.32 -6.32
N LYS A 52 2.64 -6.59 -6.42
CA LYS A 52 2.81 -7.61 -5.35
C LYS A 52 2.28 -7.15 -3.98
N LEU A 53 1.07 -6.61 -3.98
CA LEU A 53 0.45 -6.03 -2.79
C LEU A 53 0.00 -7.09 -1.77
N THR A 54 0.03 -6.74 -0.48
CA THR A 54 -0.64 -7.46 0.62
C THR A 54 -1.28 -6.46 1.58
N THR A 55 -2.27 -6.89 2.35
CA THR A 55 -2.86 -6.06 3.40
C THR A 55 -3.63 -6.92 4.41
N ASN A 56 -3.57 -6.52 5.69
CA ASN A 56 -4.44 -7.03 6.74
C ASN A 56 -5.74 -6.20 6.90
N SER A 57 -5.89 -5.11 6.13
CA SER A 57 -7.06 -4.25 6.19
C SER A 57 -8.27 -4.89 5.50
N LYS A 58 -9.40 -5.00 6.21
CA LYS A 58 -10.61 -5.66 5.69
C LYS A 58 -11.25 -4.84 4.58
N ILE A 59 -11.21 -3.51 4.69
CA ILE A 59 -11.74 -2.61 3.66
C ILE A 59 -10.94 -2.77 2.37
N LEU A 60 -9.60 -2.75 2.44
CA LEU A 60 -8.76 -2.97 1.25
C LEU A 60 -8.97 -4.36 0.64
N GLN A 61 -9.08 -5.41 1.47
CA GLN A 61 -9.38 -6.75 0.96
C GLN A 61 -10.70 -6.78 0.18
N ALA A 62 -11.74 -6.11 0.68
CA ALA A 62 -13.02 -6.00 -0.01
C ALA A 62 -12.90 -5.21 -1.33
N MET A 63 -12.18 -4.08 -1.32
CA MET A 63 -11.93 -3.27 -2.51
C MET A 63 -11.16 -4.05 -3.59
N TRP A 64 -10.06 -4.71 -3.21
CA TRP A 64 -9.24 -5.49 -4.13
C TRP A 64 -9.99 -6.66 -4.73
N LYS A 65 -10.89 -7.29 -3.96
CA LYS A 65 -11.79 -8.31 -4.49
C LYS A 65 -12.71 -7.76 -5.58
N GLN A 66 -13.21 -6.53 -5.44
CA GLN A 66 -14.01 -5.86 -6.48
C GLN A 66 -13.17 -5.47 -7.70
N GLU A 67 -11.91 -5.08 -7.49
CA GLU A 67 -10.95 -4.69 -8.53
C GLU A 67 -10.24 -5.89 -9.20
N ASN A 68 -10.55 -7.13 -8.80
CA ASN A 68 -9.85 -8.36 -9.20
C ASN A 68 -8.33 -8.34 -8.94
N VAL A 69 -7.90 -7.61 -7.91
CA VAL A 69 -6.50 -7.59 -7.46
C VAL A 69 -6.25 -8.84 -6.61
N PRO A 70 -5.26 -9.70 -6.96
CA PRO A 70 -4.99 -10.92 -6.20
C PRO A 70 -4.60 -10.65 -4.75
N LEU A 71 -5.31 -11.26 -3.83
CA LEU A 71 -4.97 -11.23 -2.41
C LEU A 71 -3.96 -12.32 -2.08
N LYS A 72 -2.80 -11.91 -1.56
CA LYS A 72 -1.79 -12.81 -0.98
C LYS A 72 -1.55 -12.41 0.46
N ASN A 73 -1.64 -13.37 1.37
CA ASN A 73 -1.42 -13.09 2.80
C ASN A 73 0.06 -13.08 3.16
N ILE A 74 0.88 -13.77 2.36
CA ILE A 74 2.32 -13.90 2.62
C ILE A 74 3.08 -13.13 1.54
N MET A 75 3.98 -12.26 1.97
CA MET A 75 4.94 -11.60 1.09
C MET A 75 6.33 -11.48 1.75
N GLN A 76 7.33 -11.11 0.97
CA GLN A 76 8.63 -10.72 1.49
C GLN A 76 8.76 -9.20 1.33
N VAL A 77 9.13 -8.51 2.41
CA VAL A 77 9.46 -7.07 2.40
C VAL A 77 10.77 -6.88 3.16
N LEU A 78 11.72 -6.14 2.58
CA LEU A 78 13.04 -5.88 3.17
C LEU A 78 13.79 -7.18 3.56
N GLY A 79 13.56 -8.25 2.81
CA GLY A 79 14.10 -9.58 3.10
C GLY A 79 13.37 -10.37 4.20
N VAL A 80 12.40 -9.76 4.89
CA VAL A 80 11.61 -10.38 5.97
C VAL A 80 10.32 -10.96 5.41
N LYS A 81 9.96 -12.18 5.84
CA LYS A 81 8.67 -12.79 5.52
C LYS A 81 7.59 -12.14 6.40
N LEU A 82 6.60 -11.53 5.74
CA LEU A 82 5.42 -10.93 6.35
C LEU A 82 4.19 -11.81 6.06
N ASP A 83 3.46 -12.19 7.10
CA ASP A 83 2.17 -12.88 7.03
C ASP A 83 1.07 -11.99 7.60
N THR A 84 0.29 -11.35 6.73
CA THR A 84 -0.79 -10.43 7.12
C THR A 84 -1.99 -11.12 7.80
N GLY A 85 -2.04 -12.45 7.83
CA GLY A 85 -3.02 -13.19 8.62
C GLY A 85 -2.59 -13.44 10.07
N ARG A 86 -1.30 -13.28 10.38
CA ARG A 86 -0.73 -13.60 11.70
C ARG A 86 0.01 -12.43 12.33
N ASP A 87 0.78 -11.71 11.54
CA ASP A 87 1.66 -10.65 12.01
C ASP A 87 0.85 -9.36 12.22
N VAL A 88 0.99 -8.79 13.41
CA VAL A 88 0.38 -7.52 13.82
C VAL A 88 1.48 -6.60 14.36
N PHE A 89 1.44 -5.32 13.99
CA PHE A 89 2.42 -4.30 14.34
C PHE A 89 1.79 -3.23 15.22
#